data_AF-A0AAD3CKP9-F1
#
_entry.id   AF-A0AAD3CKP9-F1
#
_cell.length_a   1.000
_cell.length_b   1.000
_cell.length_c   1.000
_cell.angle_alpha   90.00
_cell.angle_beta   90.00
_cell.angle_gamma   90.00
#
_symmetry.space_group_name_H-M   'P 1'
#
loop_
_entity.id
_entity.type
_entity.pdbx_description
1 polymer ?
#
loop_
_entity_poly.entity_id
_entity_poly.type
_entity_poly.pdbx_seq_one_letter_code
_entity_poly.pdbx_strand_id
1 'polypeptide(L)'
;MTDDEIDIAFKYATFCLGLADDIYAKCMAPAGSLSEDDLQDIESTVRDFSKAWRAGNFPSTPKFHTIEKHLVRDYLRRFRGLKEYEESFMERSHQIFSNYESKSRCETSYFKKAILHNKWDRRDEHPKVKKALKTYELKRKKRSDDDPRTEKAKRRRKAKKEETIEKRSLLKIECNNDLEDE
;
A
#
# COMPACT_ATOMS: atom_id res chain seq x y z
N MET A 1 -21.17 3.78 21.79
CA MET A 1 -20.98 3.53 20.35
C MET A 1 -22.32 3.10 19.79
N THR A 2 -23.06 4.06 19.26
CA THR A 2 -24.31 3.82 18.53
C THR A 2 -24.00 3.42 17.08
N ASP A 3 -24.96 2.84 16.37
CA ASP A 3 -24.77 2.46 14.97
C ASP A 3 -24.46 3.69 14.08
N ASP A 4 -25.03 4.84 14.39
CA ASP A 4 -24.73 6.11 13.70
C ASP A 4 -23.28 6.56 13.91
N GLU A 5 -22.74 6.40 15.13
CA GLU A 5 -21.33 6.68 15.44
C GLU A 5 -20.40 5.73 14.68
N ILE A 6 -20.81 4.47 14.51
CA ILE A 6 -20.08 3.47 13.72
C ILE A 6 -20.06 3.89 12.24
N ASP A 7 -21.21 4.27 11.67
CA ASP A 7 -21.32 4.65 10.26
C ASP A 7 -20.51 5.90 9.94
N ILE A 8 -20.51 6.91 10.81
CA ILE A 8 -19.69 8.11 10.68
C ILE A 8 -18.19 7.74 10.73
N ALA A 9 -17.78 6.91 11.70
CA ALA A 9 -16.39 6.46 11.79
C ALA A 9 -15.95 5.68 10.54
N PHE A 10 -16.80 4.81 9.99
CA PHE A 10 -16.53 4.09 8.74
C PHE A 10 -16.43 5.02 7.53
N LYS A 11 -17.26 6.07 7.46
CA LYS A 11 -17.21 7.11 6.42
C LYS A 11 -15.83 7.77 6.40
N TYR A 12 -15.38 8.26 7.55
CA TYR A 12 -14.06 8.90 7.70
C TYR A 12 -12.90 7.93 7.49
N ALA A 13 -12.98 6.70 8.00
CA ALA A 13 -11.95 5.69 7.81
C ALA A 13 -11.76 5.36 6.32
N THR A 14 -12.87 5.19 5.59
CA THR A 14 -12.84 4.91 4.14
C THR A 14 -12.22 6.07 3.37
N PHE A 15 -12.58 7.31 3.71
CA PHE A 15 -12.01 8.50 3.08
C PHE A 15 -10.50 8.63 3.38
N CYS A 16 -10.10 8.42 4.64
CA CYS A 16 -8.70 8.42 5.04
C CYS A 16 -7.88 7.36 4.30
N LEU A 17 -8.40 6.14 4.14
CA LEU A 17 -7.73 5.08 3.39
C LEU A 17 -7.56 5.43 1.92
N GLY A 18 -8.56 6.05 1.30
CA GLY A 18 -8.46 6.52 -0.09
C GLY A 18 -7.38 7.61 -0.27
N LEU A 19 -7.27 8.53 0.68
CA LEU A 19 -6.21 9.55 0.68
C LEU A 19 -4.83 8.95 0.96
N ALA A 20 -4.74 7.98 1.87
CA ALA A 20 -3.50 7.27 2.16
C ALA A 20 -2.97 6.50 0.94
N ASP A 21 -3.85 5.84 0.19
CA ASP A 21 -3.49 5.17 -1.07
C ASP A 21 -2.95 6.16 -2.12
N ASP A 22 -3.57 7.33 -2.22
CA ASP A 22 -3.17 8.41 -3.13
C ASP A 22 -1.78 8.97 -2.75
N ILE A 23 -1.59 9.28 -1.46
CA ILE A 23 -0.31 9.71 -0.90
C ILE A 23 0.77 8.64 -1.17
N TYR A 24 0.49 7.37 -0.89
CA TYR A 24 1.44 6.29 -1.09
C TYR A 24 1.82 6.13 -2.57
N ALA A 25 0.85 6.18 -3.48
CA ALA A 25 1.11 6.09 -4.91
C ALA A 25 2.06 7.19 -5.42
N LYS A 26 1.85 8.44 -4.97
CA LYS A 26 2.73 9.57 -5.32
C LYS A 26 4.12 9.45 -4.69
N CYS A 27 4.21 8.99 -3.43
CA CYS A 27 5.48 8.77 -2.74
C CYS A 27 6.36 7.69 -3.40
N MET A 28 5.75 6.70 -4.08
CA MET A 28 6.46 5.63 -4.79
C MET A 28 7.04 6.04 -6.14
N ALA A 29 7.17 7.35 -6.39
CA ALA A 29 7.99 7.88 -7.46
C ALA A 29 9.49 7.59 -7.20
N PRO A 30 10.31 7.37 -8.26
CA PRO A 30 11.76 7.27 -8.12
C PRO A 30 12.36 8.48 -7.39
N ALA A 31 13.40 8.27 -6.59
CA ALA A 31 14.12 9.36 -5.93
C ALA A 31 14.66 10.37 -6.97
N GLY A 32 14.52 11.67 -6.68
CA GLY A 32 14.89 12.74 -7.59
C GLY A 32 13.86 13.10 -8.66
N SER A 33 12.72 12.39 -8.76
CA SER A 33 11.78 12.57 -9.88
C SER A 33 10.60 13.50 -9.61
N LEU A 34 10.23 13.75 -8.35
CA LEU A 34 9.10 14.62 -8.00
C LEU A 34 9.44 16.10 -8.23
N SER A 35 8.59 16.82 -8.96
CA SER A 35 8.65 18.27 -9.16
C SER A 35 8.12 19.05 -7.94
N GLU A 36 8.28 20.37 -7.91
CA GLU A 36 7.63 21.20 -6.88
C GLU A 36 6.11 21.12 -6.94
N ASP A 37 5.53 21.08 -8.15
CA ASP A 37 4.08 20.97 -8.34
C ASP A 37 3.55 19.67 -7.76
N ASP A 38 4.29 18.56 -7.96
CA ASP A 38 3.96 17.27 -7.35
C ASP A 38 4.04 17.33 -5.82
N LEU A 39 5.06 18.00 -5.27
CA LEU A 39 5.19 18.16 -3.83
C LEU A 39 4.03 18.97 -3.24
N GLN A 40 3.58 20.02 -3.93
CA GLN A 40 2.48 20.86 -3.50
C GLN A 40 1.14 20.09 -3.55
N ASP A 41 0.93 19.27 -4.57
CA ASP A 41 -0.24 18.39 -4.68
C ASP A 41 -0.25 17.31 -3.58
N ILE A 42 0.90 16.70 -3.29
CA ILE A 42 1.03 15.76 -2.16
C ILE A 42 0.75 16.49 -0.83
N GLU A 43 1.29 17.69 -0.63
CA GLU A 43 1.07 18.49 0.58
C GLU A 43 -0.42 18.83 0.79
N SER A 44 -1.13 19.17 -0.27
CA SER A 44 -2.58 19.36 -0.23
C SER A 44 -3.29 18.06 0.15
N THR A 45 -2.88 16.93 -0.41
CA THR A 45 -3.48 15.62 -0.11
C THR A 45 -3.24 15.20 1.34
N VAL A 46 -2.04 15.45 1.88
CA VAL A 46 -1.70 15.21 3.29
C VAL A 46 -2.51 16.10 4.22
N ARG A 47 -2.74 17.38 3.84
CA ARG A 47 -3.59 18.29 4.62
C ARG A 47 -5.03 17.79 4.68
N ASP A 48 -5.60 17.37 3.56
CA ASP A 48 -6.95 16.78 3.50
C ASP A 48 -7.04 15.51 4.36
N PHE A 49 -6.00 14.66 4.31
CA PHE A 49 -5.90 13.45 5.13
C PHE A 49 -5.88 13.77 6.62
N SER A 50 -5.07 14.75 7.04
CA SER A 50 -4.98 15.17 8.44
C SER A 50 -6.26 15.80 8.97
N LYS A 51 -7.02 16.52 8.13
CA LYS A 51 -8.35 17.05 8.48
C LYS A 51 -9.34 15.91 8.69
N ALA A 52 -9.45 15.00 7.73
CA ALA A 52 -10.34 13.85 7.82
C ALA A 52 -10.01 12.93 8.99
N TRP A 53 -8.72 12.76 9.31
CA TRP A 53 -8.28 11.94 10.43
C TRP A 53 -8.76 12.48 11.78
N ARG A 54 -8.69 13.82 11.94
CA ARG A 54 -9.19 14.50 13.15
C ARG A 54 -10.71 14.52 13.22
N ALA A 55 -11.38 14.78 12.10
CA ALA A 55 -12.85 14.76 12.03
C ALA A 55 -13.44 13.37 12.36
N GLY A 56 -12.73 12.30 11.97
CA GLY A 56 -13.06 10.93 12.38
C GLY A 56 -12.71 10.57 13.82
N ASN A 57 -12.17 11.52 14.61
CA ASN A 57 -11.72 11.34 15.99
C ASN A 57 -10.74 10.14 16.16
N PHE A 58 -9.87 9.92 15.17
CA PHE A 58 -8.89 8.84 15.23
C PHE A 58 -7.69 9.21 16.10
N PRO A 59 -7.06 8.24 16.78
CA PRO A 59 -5.91 8.52 17.64
C PRO A 59 -4.71 9.06 16.85
N SER A 60 -4.03 10.05 17.43
CA SER A 60 -2.78 10.60 16.89
C SER A 60 -1.61 9.66 17.18
N THR A 61 -1.40 8.70 16.28
CA THR A 61 -0.30 7.76 16.38
C THR A 61 1.02 8.36 15.88
N PRO A 62 2.19 7.83 16.28
CA PRO A 62 3.48 8.25 15.73
C PRO A 62 3.53 8.18 14.19
N LYS A 63 2.90 7.15 13.59
CA LYS A 63 2.81 7.01 12.13
C LYS A 63 2.01 8.14 11.49
N PHE A 64 0.87 8.49 12.10
CA PHE A 64 0.08 9.63 11.66
C PHE A 64 0.90 10.93 11.75
N HIS A 65 1.60 11.16 12.86
CA HIS A 65 2.48 12.32 13.03
C HIS A 65 3.58 12.39 11.98
N THR A 66 4.20 11.26 11.64
CA THR A 66 5.20 11.17 10.56
C THR A 66 4.60 11.61 9.22
N ILE A 67 3.40 11.13 8.87
CA ILE A 67 2.71 11.52 7.64
C ILE A 67 2.39 13.02 7.65
N GLU A 68 1.84 13.52 8.76
CA GLU A 68 1.38 14.89 8.87
C GLU A 68 2.53 15.92 8.88
N LYS A 69 3.60 15.68 9.64
CA LYS A 69 4.63 16.70 9.92
C LYS A 69 5.92 16.51 9.15
N HIS A 70 6.24 15.27 8.79
CA HIS A 70 7.56 14.92 8.28
C HIS A 70 7.56 14.48 6.82
N LEU A 71 6.46 13.89 6.32
CA LEU A 71 6.39 13.34 4.96
C LEU A 71 6.83 14.33 3.89
N VAL A 72 6.14 15.47 3.78
CA VAL A 72 6.49 16.47 2.76
C VAL A 72 7.72 17.27 3.19
N ARG A 73 7.69 17.80 4.41
CA ARG A 73 8.68 18.77 4.91
C ARG A 73 10.10 18.21 4.92
N ASP A 74 10.27 17.00 5.43
CA ASP A 74 11.59 16.44 5.74
C ASP A 74 11.99 15.35 4.74
N TYR A 75 11.06 14.48 4.32
CA TYR A 75 11.38 13.36 3.44
C TYR A 75 11.25 13.72 1.95
N LEU A 76 10.07 14.10 1.47
CA LEU A 76 9.86 14.30 0.03
C LEU A 76 10.59 15.53 -0.53
N ARG A 77 10.72 16.62 0.24
CA ARG A 77 11.55 17.76 -0.17
C ARG A 77 13.03 17.39 -0.32
N ARG A 78 13.52 16.44 0.48
CA ARG A 78 14.92 15.97 0.45
C ARG A 78 15.17 14.91 -0.62
N PHE A 79 14.32 13.90 -0.71
CA PHE A 79 14.54 12.71 -1.54
C PHE A 79 13.81 12.76 -2.89
N ARG A 80 12.76 13.58 -3.02
CA ARG A 80 11.99 13.77 -4.27
C ARG A 80 11.46 12.45 -4.84
N GLY A 81 11.01 11.56 -3.95
CA GLY A 81 10.58 10.19 -4.25
C GLY A 81 11.15 9.23 -3.22
N LEU A 82 10.39 8.19 -2.87
CA LEU A 82 10.73 7.24 -1.81
C LEU A 82 10.80 5.79 -2.30
N LYS A 83 10.67 5.55 -3.60
CA LYS A 83 10.61 4.19 -4.16
C LYS A 83 11.80 3.31 -3.78
N GLU A 84 13.01 3.86 -3.85
CA GLU A 84 14.25 3.13 -3.57
C GLU A 84 14.45 2.87 -2.06
N TYR A 85 13.72 3.58 -1.21
CA TYR A 85 13.74 3.43 0.25
C TYR A 85 12.65 2.48 0.76
N GLU A 86 11.89 1.86 -0.14
CA GLU A 86 10.86 0.90 0.22
C GLU A 86 11.48 -0.42 0.69
N GLU A 87 11.09 -0.89 1.88
CA GLU A 87 11.69 -2.06 2.52
C GLU A 87 11.02 -3.39 2.15
N SER A 88 10.10 -3.42 1.17
CA SER A 88 9.34 -4.65 0.86
C SER A 88 10.25 -5.80 0.38
N PHE A 89 11.36 -5.48 -0.26
CA PHE A 89 12.35 -6.46 -0.67
C PHE A 89 13.05 -7.12 0.53
N MET A 90 13.29 -6.35 1.60
CA MET A 90 13.85 -6.88 2.84
C MET A 90 12.83 -7.78 3.54
N GLU A 91 11.58 -7.34 3.64
CA GLU A 91 10.50 -8.14 4.23
C GLU A 91 10.29 -9.45 3.46
N ARG A 92 10.29 -9.42 2.12
CA ARG A 92 10.26 -10.63 1.30
C ARG A 92 11.44 -11.55 1.59
N SER A 93 12.64 -10.99 1.77
CA SER A 93 13.84 -11.78 2.10
C SER A 93 13.72 -12.44 3.48
N HIS A 94 13.19 -11.72 4.48
CA HIS A 94 12.89 -12.28 5.80
C HIS A 94 11.90 -13.44 5.73
N GLN A 95 10.84 -13.33 4.91
CA GLN A 95 9.86 -14.40 4.73
C GLN A 95 10.48 -15.65 4.09
N ILE A 96 11.35 -15.48 3.08
CA ILE A 96 12.09 -16.59 2.47
C ILE A 96 12.98 -17.27 3.52
N PHE A 97 13.73 -16.47 4.28
CA PHE A 97 14.63 -16.98 5.30
C PHE A 97 13.85 -17.72 6.41
N SER A 98 12.75 -17.17 6.90
CA SER A 98 11.88 -17.81 7.89
C SER A 98 11.39 -19.19 7.43
N ASN A 99 11.02 -19.30 6.14
CA ASN A 99 10.62 -20.58 5.55
C ASN A 99 11.79 -21.59 5.50
N TYR A 100 13.00 -21.13 5.15
CA TYR A 100 14.18 -21.99 5.14
C TYR A 100 14.57 -22.44 6.55
N GLU A 101 14.52 -21.55 7.53
CA GLU A 101 14.76 -21.85 8.93
C GLU A 101 13.79 -22.94 9.40
N SER A 102 12.49 -22.79 9.10
CA SER A 102 11.45 -23.77 9.41
C SER A 102 11.73 -25.15 8.80
N LYS A 103 12.13 -25.21 7.52
CA LYS A 103 12.49 -26.47 6.84
C LYS A 103 13.76 -27.12 7.39
N SER A 104 14.71 -26.32 7.85
CA SER A 104 15.99 -26.79 8.41
C SER A 104 15.97 -26.90 9.94
N ARG A 105 14.80 -26.78 10.58
CA ARG A 105 14.68 -26.71 12.05
C ARG A 105 15.26 -27.92 12.78
N CYS A 106 15.24 -29.09 12.17
CA CYS A 106 15.78 -30.32 12.74
C CYS A 106 17.31 -30.46 12.60
N GLU A 107 17.95 -29.62 11.80
CA GLU A 107 19.41 -29.60 11.67
C GLU A 107 19.99 -28.66 12.72
N THR A 108 20.91 -29.17 13.54
CA THR A 108 21.55 -28.39 14.61
C THR A 108 22.83 -27.71 14.14
N SER A 109 23.50 -28.27 13.13
CA SER A 109 24.75 -27.70 12.61
C SER A 109 24.48 -26.52 11.67
N TYR A 110 25.00 -25.35 12.04
CA TYR A 110 24.93 -24.15 11.21
C TYR A 110 25.51 -24.37 9.80
N PHE A 111 26.64 -25.06 9.70
CA PHE A 111 27.29 -25.34 8.41
C PHE A 111 26.39 -26.20 7.49
N LYS A 112 25.72 -27.21 8.05
CA LYS A 112 24.79 -28.04 7.27
C LYS A 112 23.54 -27.27 6.86
N LYS A 113 23.01 -26.39 7.73
CA LYS A 113 21.92 -25.47 7.36
C LYS A 113 22.31 -24.59 6.17
N ALA A 114 23.49 -23.96 6.22
CA ALA A 114 23.98 -23.13 5.12
C ALA A 114 24.10 -23.92 3.80
N ILE A 115 24.57 -25.16 3.84
CA ILE A 115 24.60 -26.04 2.65
C ILE A 115 23.19 -26.34 2.12
N LEU A 116 22.23 -26.61 3.01
CA LEU A 116 20.84 -26.88 2.63
C LEU A 116 20.19 -25.65 1.99
N HIS A 117 20.37 -24.48 2.59
CA HIS A 117 19.85 -23.21 2.08
C HIS A 117 20.43 -22.90 0.69
N ASN A 118 21.75 -23.02 0.52
CA ASN A 118 22.41 -22.87 -0.78
C ASN A 118 21.89 -23.86 -1.84
N LYS A 119 21.58 -25.10 -1.45
CA LYS A 119 20.98 -26.09 -2.37
C LYS A 119 19.56 -25.70 -2.78
N TRP A 120 18.77 -25.16 -1.87
CA TRP A 120 17.42 -24.68 -2.17
C TRP A 120 17.44 -23.46 -3.08
N ASP A 121 18.30 -22.48 -2.79
CA ASP A 121 18.48 -21.31 -3.65
C ASP A 121 18.92 -21.71 -5.05
N ARG A 122 19.92 -22.59 -5.18
CA ARG A 122 20.37 -23.08 -6.49
C ARG A 122 19.26 -23.81 -7.26
N ARG A 123 18.45 -24.61 -6.56
CA ARG A 123 17.31 -25.31 -7.18
C ARG A 123 16.28 -24.31 -7.69
N ASP A 124 15.94 -23.31 -6.89
CA ASP A 124 14.91 -22.32 -7.22
C ASP A 124 15.40 -21.36 -8.32
N GLU A 125 16.71 -21.11 -8.39
CA GLU A 125 17.33 -20.33 -9.46
C GLU A 125 17.48 -21.08 -10.79
N HIS A 126 17.40 -22.40 -10.77
CA HIS A 126 17.66 -23.24 -11.93
C HIS A 126 16.73 -22.87 -13.10
N PRO A 127 17.25 -22.64 -14.33
CA PRO A 127 16.43 -22.15 -15.45
C PRO A 127 15.23 -23.03 -15.79
N LYS A 128 15.35 -24.36 -15.65
CA LYS A 128 14.22 -25.28 -15.86
C LYS A 128 13.11 -25.10 -14.83
N VAL A 129 13.48 -24.88 -13.56
CA VAL A 129 12.51 -24.64 -12.47
C VAL A 129 11.82 -23.30 -12.68
N LYS A 130 12.57 -22.24 -12.99
CA LYS A 130 12.00 -20.93 -13.35
C LYS A 130 11.06 -20.99 -14.55
N LYS A 131 11.44 -21.72 -15.62
CA LYS A 131 10.57 -21.91 -16.80
C LYS A 131 9.31 -22.71 -16.45
N ALA A 132 9.43 -23.77 -15.66
CA ALA A 132 8.29 -24.57 -15.21
C ALA A 132 7.34 -23.74 -14.33
N LEU A 133 7.87 -22.94 -13.40
CA LEU A 133 7.09 -22.02 -12.57
C LEU A 133 6.36 -20.99 -13.43
N LYS A 134 7.04 -20.31 -14.37
CA LYS A 134 6.39 -19.39 -15.31
C LYS A 134 5.29 -20.07 -16.11
N THR A 135 5.55 -21.28 -16.61
CA THR A 135 4.56 -22.06 -17.37
C THR A 135 3.36 -22.41 -16.49
N TYR A 136 3.60 -22.82 -15.25
CA TYR A 136 2.56 -23.08 -14.28
C TYR A 136 1.77 -21.82 -13.96
N GLU A 137 2.40 -20.66 -13.74
CA GLU A 137 1.71 -19.40 -13.47
C GLU A 137 0.86 -18.89 -14.65
N LEU A 138 1.29 -19.15 -15.89
CA LEU A 138 0.55 -18.87 -17.10
C LEU A 138 -0.64 -19.84 -17.29
N LYS A 139 -0.43 -21.13 -17.03
CA LYS A 139 -1.47 -22.17 -17.10
C LYS A 139 -2.42 -22.14 -15.93
N ARG A 140 -1.96 -21.65 -14.77
CA ARG A 140 -2.76 -21.47 -13.57
C ARG A 140 -3.89 -20.57 -13.98
N LYS A 141 -5.11 -21.11 -13.87
CA LYS A 141 -6.34 -20.41 -14.20
C LYS A 141 -6.45 -19.18 -13.28
N LYS A 142 -5.87 -18.07 -13.71
CA LYS A 142 -6.28 -16.74 -13.24
C LYS A 142 -7.71 -16.58 -13.77
N ARG A 143 -8.62 -16.00 -12.98
CA ARG A 143 -9.97 -15.73 -13.49
C ARG A 143 -9.80 -14.96 -14.81
N SER A 144 -10.39 -15.49 -15.88
CA SER A 144 -10.26 -14.89 -17.22
C SER A 144 -10.77 -13.45 -17.13
N ASP A 145 -10.09 -12.51 -17.78
CA ASP A 145 -10.62 -11.15 -17.89
C ASP A 145 -11.95 -11.14 -18.66
N ASP A 146 -12.12 -12.03 -19.64
CA ASP A 146 -13.37 -12.28 -20.37
C ASP A 146 -14.41 -13.11 -19.60
N ASP A 147 -14.08 -13.61 -18.40
CA ASP A 147 -15.11 -14.21 -17.55
C ASP A 147 -16.10 -13.09 -17.19
N PRO A 148 -17.41 -13.24 -17.49
CA PRO A 148 -18.40 -12.21 -17.20
C PRO A 148 -18.42 -11.83 -15.71
N ARG A 149 -17.93 -12.68 -14.80
CA ARG A 149 -17.73 -12.35 -13.38
C ARG A 149 -16.55 -11.41 -13.16
N THR A 150 -15.48 -11.53 -13.94
CA THR A 150 -14.29 -10.65 -13.86
C THR A 150 -14.55 -9.31 -14.53
N GLU A 151 -15.21 -9.28 -15.70
CA GLU A 151 -15.71 -8.04 -16.32
C GLU A 151 -16.73 -7.32 -15.42
N LYS A 152 -17.69 -8.06 -14.85
CA LYS A 152 -18.63 -7.49 -13.86
C LYS A 152 -17.90 -7.00 -12.61
N ALA A 153 -16.84 -7.67 -12.17
CA ALA A 153 -16.01 -7.21 -11.06
C ALA A 153 -15.14 -6.00 -11.41
N LYS A 154 -14.61 -5.89 -12.64
CA LYS A 154 -13.88 -4.73 -13.15
C LYS A 154 -14.81 -3.53 -13.31
N ARG A 155 -15.99 -3.71 -13.92
CA ARG A 155 -17.03 -2.68 -14.01
C ARG A 155 -17.52 -2.26 -12.64
N ARG A 156 -17.75 -3.20 -11.70
CA ARG A 156 -18.02 -2.85 -10.29
C ARG A 156 -16.86 -2.10 -9.66
N ARG A 157 -15.60 -2.48 -9.90
CA ARG A 157 -14.44 -1.75 -9.38
C ARG A 157 -14.32 -0.34 -9.97
N LYS A 158 -14.61 -0.17 -11.26
CA LYS A 158 -14.55 1.11 -11.96
C LYS A 158 -15.71 2.01 -11.54
N ALA A 159 -16.94 1.50 -11.54
CA ALA A 159 -18.12 2.19 -11.02
C ALA A 159 -17.95 2.51 -9.54
N LYS A 160 -17.39 1.62 -8.72
CA LYS A 160 -17.10 1.89 -7.33
C LYS A 160 -15.95 2.90 -7.17
N LYS A 161 -14.97 2.94 -8.08
CA LYS A 161 -13.94 4.00 -8.13
C LYS A 161 -14.55 5.33 -8.49
N GLU A 162 -15.40 5.39 -9.51
CA GLU A 162 -16.12 6.59 -9.95
C GLU A 162 -17.08 7.06 -8.86
N GLU A 163 -17.86 6.17 -8.25
CA GLU A 163 -18.69 6.45 -7.08
C GLU A 163 -17.85 6.88 -5.88
N THR A 164 -16.65 6.32 -5.70
CA THR A 164 -15.73 6.74 -4.63
C THR A 164 -15.12 8.10 -4.96
N ILE A 165 -14.86 8.43 -6.23
CA ILE A 165 -14.38 9.76 -6.67
C ILE A 165 -15.50 10.79 -6.50
N GLU A 166 -16.73 10.44 -6.86
CA GLU A 166 -17.92 11.28 -6.74
C GLU A 166 -18.29 11.46 -5.27
N LYS A 167 -18.34 10.39 -4.48
CA LYS A 167 -18.45 10.47 -3.01
C LYS A 167 -17.28 11.22 -2.39
N ARG A 168 -16.05 11.09 -2.91
CA ARG A 168 -14.88 11.86 -2.46
C ARG A 168 -15.05 13.33 -2.78
N SER A 169 -15.64 13.69 -3.92
CA SER A 169 -15.97 15.07 -4.26
C SER A 169 -17.07 15.64 -3.36
N LEU A 170 -18.12 14.85 -3.08
CA LEU A 170 -19.21 15.24 -2.18
C LEU A 170 -18.77 15.31 -0.72
N LEU A 171 -17.99 14.34 -0.23
CA LEU A 171 -17.36 14.35 1.09
C LEU A 171 -16.39 15.52 1.25
N LYS A 172 -15.66 15.87 0.19
CA LYS A 172 -14.76 17.03 0.19
C LYS A 172 -15.55 18.34 0.24
N ILE A 173 -16.77 18.38 -0.31
CA ILE A 173 -17.69 19.51 -0.18
C ILE A 173 -18.32 19.54 1.21
N GLU A 174 -18.87 18.43 1.71
CA GLU A 174 -19.49 18.31 3.05
C GLU A 174 -18.47 18.60 4.16
N CYS A 175 -17.30 17.97 4.15
CA CYS A 175 -16.26 18.24 5.14
C CYS A 175 -15.63 19.63 4.99
N ASN A 176 -15.71 20.29 3.82
CA ASN A 176 -15.29 21.69 3.70
C ASN A 176 -16.34 22.64 4.28
N ASN A 177 -17.63 22.36 4.09
CA ASN A 177 -18.71 23.13 4.73
C ASN A 177 -18.65 22.99 6.26
N ASP A 178 -18.42 21.77 6.77
CA ASP A 178 -18.24 21.52 8.22
C ASP A 178 -16.97 22.17 8.80
N LEU A 179 -16.04 22.64 7.96
CA LEU A 179 -14.81 23.35 8.36
C LEU A 179 -14.90 24.88 8.20
N GLU A 180 -15.93 25.40 7.53
CA GLU A 180 -16.18 26.86 7.37
C GLU A 180 -17.21 27.38 8.39
N ASP A 181 -17.93 26.50 9.09
CA ASP A 181 -18.92 26.82 10.13
C ASP A 181 -18.35 26.84 11.58
N GLU A 182 -17.02 26.80 11.77
CA GLU A 182 -16.30 27.07 13.04
C GLU A 182 -15.35 28.29 12.91
#